data_AF-A0A7Y4QD32-F1
#
_entry.id   AF-A0A7Y4QD32-F1
#
_cell.length_a   1.000
_cell.length_b   1.000
_cell.length_c   1.000
_cell.angle_alpha   90.00
_cell.angle_beta   90.00
_cell.angle_gamma   90.00
#
_symmetry.space_group_name_H-M   'P 1'
#
loop_
_entity.id
_entity.type
_entity.pdbx_description
1 polymer ?
#
loop_
_entity_poly.entity_id
_entity_poly.type
_entity_poly.pdbx_seq_one_letter_code
_entity_poly.pdbx_strand_id
1 'polypeptide(L)'
;IKGVGQEKREKDLYLAKHSHSFYGGWLISQTLGFWSAFSLFINIFKPSMGPATASSFKHMSKKSQLTIENTNPDHRENDLQIGYQVDEMTNRVEGLLKSIGLVKDFAPIVYVVGHGSSSVNNPHYAAYDCGACSGRAGSVNARVISFMANHQKVREQLKERGIVIPEQTQFIGGLHDTTRDEISFYDEDVLNKQNIEQHKKVEAVFAKALDYNAKERSRRFFSIDSHLSPSTIHEQIRIRSVSLFEPRPELNHATNALCVVGRRELTKHLFLDRRAFMNSFDYQVDPEGKYLSNILKAVAPVCGGINLEYFFSRVDNQKLGAGTKLPHNVMGLFGVANGIDGDLRPGLPSQMIEVHDPVRLMVVVEHYPEVVLQTIQKSAETYEWFINEWVILVVIHPDTHKLHYFRDGAFIDYVPTITSVESASDIKSILESHIENLPVYALS
;
A
#
# COMPACT_ATOMS: atom_id res chain seq x y z
N ILE A 1 -1.88 19.12 -10.11
CA ILE A 1 -3.01 18.33 -10.66
C ILE A 1 -4.28 18.82 -9.98
N LYS A 2 -5.35 19.08 -10.73
CA LYS A 2 -6.63 19.55 -10.19
C LYS A 2 -7.76 18.61 -10.61
N GLY A 3 -8.60 18.20 -9.67
CA GLY A 3 -9.83 17.47 -9.97
C GLY A 3 -10.92 18.41 -10.47
N VAL A 4 -11.57 18.06 -11.58
CA VAL A 4 -12.68 18.82 -12.17
C VAL A 4 -13.94 17.97 -12.08
N GLY A 5 -14.96 18.47 -11.37
CA GLY A 5 -16.25 17.83 -11.18
C GLY A 5 -16.74 17.87 -9.72
N GLN A 6 -18.02 18.20 -9.51
CA GLN A 6 -18.69 18.08 -8.22
C GLN A 6 -19.65 16.90 -8.27
N GLU A 7 -19.27 15.77 -7.66
CA GLU A 7 -20.26 14.76 -7.28
C GLU A 7 -20.83 15.12 -5.91
N LYS A 8 -22.17 15.07 -5.80
CA LYS A 8 -22.85 15.26 -4.51
C LYS A 8 -22.48 14.09 -3.60
N ARG A 9 -21.65 14.33 -2.58
CA ARG A 9 -21.47 13.38 -1.48
C ARG A 9 -22.81 13.12 -0.81
N GLU A 10 -23.11 11.85 -0.51
CA GLU A 10 -24.27 11.49 0.29
C GLU A 10 -24.26 12.28 1.60
N LYS A 11 -25.36 12.96 1.87
CA LYS A 11 -25.52 13.77 3.08
C LYS A 11 -26.28 12.95 4.10
N ASP A 12 -25.68 12.79 5.27
CA ASP A 12 -26.37 12.25 6.41
C ASP A 12 -27.06 13.38 7.20
N LEU A 13 -28.37 13.26 7.41
CA LEU A 13 -29.14 14.19 8.23
C LEU A 13 -28.66 14.19 9.70
N TYR A 14 -28.10 13.08 10.17
CA TYR A 14 -27.52 12.97 11.51
C TYR A 14 -26.25 13.81 11.68
N LEU A 15 -25.48 14.01 10.60
CA LEU A 15 -24.23 14.79 10.56
C LEU A 15 -24.43 16.22 10.03
N ALA A 16 -25.68 16.65 9.84
CA ALA A 16 -25.98 17.99 9.38
C ALA A 16 -25.62 19.02 10.47
N LYS A 17 -25.07 20.20 10.09
CA LYS A 17 -24.68 21.25 11.05
C LYS A 17 -25.75 21.62 12.10
N HIS A 18 -27.03 21.48 11.77
CA HIS A 18 -28.14 21.78 12.66
C HIS A 18 -28.33 20.75 13.79
N SER A 19 -27.75 19.56 13.69
CA SER A 19 -27.78 18.52 14.74
C SER A 19 -26.95 18.89 15.98
N HIS A 20 -26.03 19.86 15.85
CA HIS A 20 -25.22 20.37 16.97
C HIS A 20 -25.86 21.56 17.72
N SER A 21 -27.08 21.97 17.36
CA SER A 21 -27.82 23.02 18.07
C SER A 21 -28.70 22.43 19.17
N PHE A 22 -28.99 23.17 20.25
CA PHE A 22 -29.83 22.67 21.35
C PHE A 22 -31.21 22.19 20.87
N TYR A 23 -31.93 23.02 20.12
CA TYR A 23 -33.27 22.68 19.62
C TYR A 23 -33.26 21.68 18.46
N GLY A 24 -32.33 21.83 17.52
CA GLY A 24 -32.20 20.91 16.38
C GLY A 24 -31.75 19.52 16.83
N GLY A 25 -30.77 19.44 17.73
CA GLY A 25 -30.31 18.21 18.34
C GLY A 25 -31.39 17.52 19.17
N TRP A 26 -32.18 18.27 19.94
CA TRP A 26 -33.32 17.71 20.68
C TRP A 26 -34.38 17.13 19.75
N LEU A 27 -34.80 17.87 18.72
CA LEU A 27 -35.80 17.40 17.74
C LEU A 27 -35.31 16.15 16.99
N ILE A 28 -34.05 16.15 16.54
CA ILE A 28 -33.42 15.02 15.85
C ILE A 28 -33.37 13.81 16.79
N SER A 29 -32.98 14.00 18.06
CA SER A 29 -32.90 12.91 19.04
C SER A 29 -34.26 12.25 19.29
N GLN A 30 -35.34 13.05 19.37
CA GLN A 30 -36.70 12.54 19.61
C GLN A 30 -37.36 11.92 18.38
N THR A 31 -36.88 12.21 17.17
CA THR A 31 -37.48 11.73 15.91
C THR A 31 -36.56 10.74 15.20
N LEU A 32 -35.53 11.27 14.55
CA LEU A 32 -34.53 10.52 13.81
C LEU A 32 -33.68 9.62 14.72
N GLY A 33 -33.52 9.97 16.00
CA GLY A 33 -32.79 9.16 16.99
C GLY A 33 -33.41 7.77 17.20
N PHE A 34 -34.73 7.66 17.29
CA PHE A 34 -35.41 6.36 17.34
C PHE A 34 -35.21 5.55 16.05
N TRP A 35 -35.28 6.21 14.89
CA TRP A 35 -34.99 5.57 13.62
C TRP A 35 -33.53 5.13 13.50
N SER A 36 -32.60 5.84 14.15
CA SER A 36 -31.19 5.48 14.21
C SER A 36 -30.97 4.19 14.99
N ALA A 37 -31.71 3.97 16.08
CA ALA A 37 -31.66 2.72 16.84
C ALA A 37 -32.15 1.53 16.00
N PHE A 38 -33.23 1.71 15.24
CA PHE A 38 -33.71 0.69 14.30
C PHE A 38 -32.73 0.43 13.16
N SER A 39 -32.15 1.49 12.57
CA SER A 39 -31.14 1.39 11.52
C SER A 39 -29.86 0.71 12.02
N LEU A 40 -29.43 1.02 13.25
CA LEU A 40 -28.32 0.37 13.93
C LEU A 40 -28.62 -1.11 14.17
N PHE A 41 -29.82 -1.45 14.62
CA PHE A 41 -30.26 -2.84 14.79
C PHE A 41 -30.17 -3.61 13.47
N ILE A 42 -30.68 -3.05 12.37
CA ILE A 42 -30.54 -3.67 11.04
C ILE A 42 -29.07 -3.80 10.66
N ASN A 43 -28.25 -2.77 10.87
CA ASN A 43 -26.83 -2.76 10.50
C ASN A 43 -26.03 -3.83 11.28
N ILE A 44 -26.39 -4.12 12.53
CA ILE A 44 -25.80 -5.22 13.31
C ILE A 44 -25.97 -6.58 12.61
N PHE A 45 -27.14 -6.85 12.00
CA PHE A 45 -27.41 -8.11 11.30
C PHE A 45 -27.06 -8.07 9.80
N LYS A 46 -27.04 -6.89 9.19
CA LYS A 46 -26.73 -6.65 7.77
C LYS A 46 -25.80 -5.45 7.62
N PRO A 47 -24.50 -5.61 7.92
CA PRO A 47 -23.51 -4.55 7.79
C PRO A 47 -23.46 -4.02 6.36
N SER A 48 -23.46 -2.70 6.20
CA SER A 48 -23.42 -2.05 4.89
C SER A 48 -22.64 -0.74 4.94
N MET A 49 -22.19 -0.28 3.77
CA MET A 49 -21.50 1.00 3.63
C MET A 49 -22.43 2.14 4.00
N GLY A 50 -21.96 3.02 4.88
CA GLY A 50 -22.68 4.25 5.26
C GLY A 50 -21.91 5.52 4.93
N PRO A 51 -22.50 6.70 5.21
CA PRO A 51 -21.82 7.99 5.07
C PRO A 51 -20.59 8.13 5.98
N ALA A 52 -20.61 7.51 7.15
CA ALA A 52 -19.50 7.51 8.11
C ALA A 52 -18.39 6.50 7.78
N THR A 53 -18.55 5.67 6.74
CA THR A 53 -17.50 4.74 6.29
C THR A 53 -16.42 5.51 5.54
N ALA A 54 -15.18 5.44 6.03
CA ALA A 54 -14.01 5.86 5.28
C ALA A 54 -13.81 4.86 4.14
N SER A 55 -13.77 5.35 2.89
CA SER A 55 -13.62 4.48 1.73
C SER A 55 -12.64 5.06 0.72
N SER A 56 -11.66 4.25 0.34
CA SER A 56 -10.64 4.60 -0.65
C SER A 56 -11.27 4.94 -2.02
N PHE A 57 -12.32 4.22 -2.43
CA PHE A 57 -13.05 4.49 -3.67
C PHE A 57 -13.79 5.82 -3.67
N LYS A 58 -14.11 6.40 -2.50
CA LYS A 58 -14.70 7.74 -2.39
C LYS A 58 -13.65 8.86 -2.51
N HIS A 59 -12.35 8.55 -2.44
CA HIS A 59 -11.28 9.55 -2.58
C HIS A 59 -11.28 10.18 -3.98
N MET A 60 -11.57 9.37 -5.01
CA MET A 60 -11.71 9.85 -6.39
C MET A 60 -12.71 8.99 -7.16
N SER A 61 -13.74 9.61 -7.71
CA SER A 61 -14.72 8.94 -8.57
C SER A 61 -14.10 8.52 -9.89
N LYS A 62 -14.56 7.39 -10.44
CA LYS A 62 -14.18 6.93 -11.78
C LYS A 62 -14.42 7.98 -12.87
N LYS A 63 -15.42 8.85 -12.68
CA LYS A 63 -15.81 9.88 -13.65
C LYS A 63 -15.10 11.23 -13.44
N SER A 64 -14.31 11.38 -12.38
CA SER A 64 -13.60 12.63 -12.11
C SER A 64 -12.54 12.88 -13.20
N GLN A 65 -12.51 14.10 -13.74
CA GLN A 65 -11.47 14.53 -14.68
C GLN A 65 -10.30 15.16 -13.92
N LEU A 66 -9.08 14.95 -14.41
CA LEU A 66 -7.86 15.51 -13.83
C LEU A 66 -7.19 16.43 -14.84
N THR A 67 -6.86 17.66 -14.42
CA THR A 67 -5.94 18.51 -15.20
C THR A 67 -4.51 18.03 -14.93
N ILE A 68 -3.97 17.25 -15.87
CA ILE A 68 -2.65 16.61 -15.78
C ILE A 68 -1.61 17.36 -16.61
N GLU A 69 -1.88 17.63 -17.89
CA GLU A 69 -0.96 18.40 -18.74
C GLU A 69 -1.14 19.90 -18.48
N ASN A 70 -0.02 20.60 -18.32
CA ASN A 70 0.02 22.05 -18.34
C ASN A 70 0.19 22.54 -19.79
N THR A 71 -0.87 23.10 -20.35
CA THR A 71 -0.87 23.66 -21.72
C THR A 71 -0.60 25.16 -21.75
N ASN A 72 -0.62 25.84 -20.59
CA ASN A 72 -0.34 27.26 -20.44
C ASN A 72 0.48 27.47 -19.14
N PRO A 73 1.73 27.96 -19.22
CA PRO A 73 2.58 28.23 -18.06
C PRO A 73 1.96 29.20 -17.03
N ASP A 74 1.07 30.08 -17.48
CA ASP A 74 0.37 31.04 -16.61
C ASP A 74 -0.82 30.40 -15.87
N HIS A 75 -1.17 29.14 -16.17
CA HIS A 75 -2.24 28.41 -15.49
C HIS A 75 -1.78 27.97 -14.10
N ARG A 76 -1.96 28.87 -13.12
CA ARG A 76 -1.55 28.71 -11.73
C ARG A 76 -2.72 28.93 -10.78
N GLU A 77 -2.68 28.28 -9.62
CA GLU A 77 -3.62 28.48 -8.52
C GLU A 77 -2.83 28.56 -7.21
N ASN A 78 -3.04 29.63 -6.43
CA ASN A 78 -2.25 29.93 -5.22
C ASN A 78 -0.73 29.86 -5.47
N ASP A 79 -0.28 30.49 -6.57
CA ASP A 79 1.12 30.48 -7.04
C ASP A 79 1.70 29.12 -7.42
N LEU A 80 0.90 28.05 -7.43
CA LEU A 80 1.33 26.71 -7.85
C LEU A 80 0.91 26.41 -9.30
N GLN A 81 1.83 25.83 -10.08
CA GLN A 81 1.56 25.37 -11.44
C GLN A 81 0.47 24.28 -11.44
N ILE A 82 -0.54 24.44 -12.29
CA ILE A 82 -1.56 23.39 -12.50
C ILE A 82 -1.09 22.45 -13.62
N GLY A 83 -0.92 21.18 -13.27
CA GLY A 83 -0.48 20.15 -14.22
C GLY A 83 1.03 20.14 -14.39
N TYR A 84 1.50 19.34 -15.33
CA TYR A 84 2.89 19.11 -15.67
C TYR A 84 3.16 19.46 -17.12
N GLN A 85 4.28 20.10 -17.37
CA GLN A 85 4.80 20.28 -18.72
C GLN A 85 5.27 18.93 -19.28
N VAL A 86 5.34 18.80 -20.61
CA VAL A 86 5.73 17.54 -21.27
C VAL A 86 7.08 17.04 -20.76
N ASP A 87 8.07 17.91 -20.60
CA ASP A 87 9.40 17.54 -20.11
C ASP A 87 9.35 17.01 -18.66
N GLU A 88 8.50 17.60 -17.82
CA GLU A 88 8.29 17.14 -16.44
C GLU A 88 7.60 15.78 -16.41
N MET A 89 6.60 15.56 -17.27
CA MET A 89 5.95 14.27 -17.45
C MET A 89 6.97 13.21 -17.89
N THR A 90 7.81 13.53 -18.87
CA THR A 90 8.85 12.64 -19.37
C THR A 90 9.86 12.27 -18.28
N ASN A 91 10.35 13.25 -17.52
CA ASN A 91 11.28 13.00 -16.41
C ASN A 91 10.68 12.05 -15.36
N ARG A 92 9.39 12.19 -15.06
CA ARG A 92 8.69 11.35 -14.08
C ARG A 92 8.50 9.92 -14.60
N VAL A 93 8.06 9.76 -15.84
CA VAL A 93 7.87 8.43 -16.45
C VAL A 93 9.21 7.72 -16.59
N GLU A 94 10.25 8.39 -17.09
CA GLU A 94 11.60 7.82 -17.17
C GLU A 94 12.11 7.38 -15.79
N GLY A 95 11.99 8.27 -14.79
CA GLY A 95 12.43 8.00 -13.43
C GLY A 95 11.75 6.76 -12.84
N LEU A 96 10.44 6.64 -13.01
CA LEU A 96 9.69 5.46 -12.56
C LEU A 96 10.15 4.21 -13.29
N LEU A 97 10.14 4.20 -14.62
CA LEU A 97 10.46 3.03 -15.44
C LEU A 97 11.87 2.49 -15.16
N LYS A 98 12.87 3.39 -15.06
CA LYS A 98 14.23 3.01 -14.69
C LYS A 98 14.33 2.54 -13.23
N SER A 99 13.62 3.17 -12.30
CA SER A 99 13.63 2.73 -10.89
C SER A 99 13.04 1.34 -10.67
N ILE A 100 12.16 0.88 -11.57
CA ILE A 100 11.53 -0.44 -11.48
C ILE A 100 12.14 -1.48 -12.44
N GLY A 101 13.10 -1.08 -13.26
CA GLY A 101 13.74 -1.93 -14.29
C GLY A 101 12.88 -2.17 -15.55
N LEU A 102 11.70 -1.56 -15.69
CA LEU A 102 10.82 -1.72 -16.85
C LEU A 102 11.22 -0.75 -17.98
N VAL A 103 12.33 -1.04 -18.66
CA VAL A 103 12.86 -0.18 -19.74
C VAL A 103 12.73 -0.81 -21.15
N LYS A 104 12.36 -2.09 -21.21
CA LYS A 104 12.18 -2.88 -22.43
C LYS A 104 11.12 -3.96 -22.19
N ASP A 105 10.79 -4.71 -23.24
CA ASP A 105 9.90 -5.88 -23.17
C ASP A 105 8.50 -5.56 -22.58
N PHE A 106 7.97 -4.40 -22.94
CA PHE A 106 6.66 -3.94 -22.48
C PHE A 106 5.53 -4.87 -22.92
N ALA A 107 4.66 -5.21 -21.97
CA ALA A 107 3.40 -5.90 -22.25
C ALA A 107 2.42 -5.00 -23.04
N PRO A 108 1.41 -5.57 -23.72
CA PRO A 108 0.36 -4.79 -24.38
C PRO A 108 -0.44 -3.89 -23.42
N ILE A 109 -0.59 -4.31 -22.16
CA ILE A 109 -1.22 -3.50 -21.11
C ILE A 109 -0.31 -3.47 -19.90
N VAL A 110 -0.05 -2.27 -19.37
CA VAL A 110 0.70 -2.06 -18.12
C VAL A 110 -0.24 -1.45 -17.08
N TYR A 111 -0.45 -2.14 -15.97
CA TYR A 111 -1.30 -1.65 -14.89
C TYR A 111 -0.48 -0.91 -13.85
N VAL A 112 -0.83 0.34 -13.57
CA VAL A 112 -0.30 1.10 -12.45
C VAL A 112 -1.36 1.12 -11.36
N VAL A 113 -1.16 0.36 -10.30
CA VAL A 113 -2.17 0.18 -9.25
C VAL A 113 -1.71 0.90 -7.99
N GLY A 114 -2.42 1.97 -7.63
CA GLY A 114 -2.34 2.54 -6.29
C GLY A 114 -3.11 1.68 -5.30
N HIS A 115 -2.89 1.87 -4.00
CA HIS A 115 -3.68 1.20 -2.98
C HIS A 115 -4.37 2.20 -2.04
N GLY A 116 -5.38 1.72 -1.34
CA GLY A 116 -6.02 2.39 -0.22
C GLY A 116 -6.78 1.38 0.62
N SER A 117 -7.51 1.88 1.62
CA SER A 117 -8.29 1.04 2.53
C SER A 117 -9.70 1.61 2.73
N SER A 118 -10.67 0.73 2.98
CA SER A 118 -12.00 1.12 3.44
C SER A 118 -12.27 0.51 4.82
N SER A 119 -12.65 1.33 5.80
CA SER A 119 -13.05 0.84 7.13
C SER A 119 -14.07 1.75 7.82
N VAL A 120 -14.81 1.18 8.75
CA VAL A 120 -15.76 1.90 9.62
C VAL A 120 -15.23 1.92 11.06
N ASN A 121 -15.52 2.99 11.79
CA ASN A 121 -15.24 3.12 13.23
C ASN A 121 -13.76 2.89 13.59
N ASN A 122 -12.88 3.60 12.89
CA ASN A 122 -11.45 3.37 13.02
C ASN A 122 -10.67 4.70 13.08
N PRO A 123 -10.31 5.16 14.30
CA PRO A 123 -9.45 6.32 14.50
C PRO A 123 -8.12 6.24 13.73
N HIS A 124 -7.60 5.02 13.58
CA HIS A 124 -6.35 4.73 12.89
C HIS A 124 -6.52 4.48 11.38
N TYR A 125 -7.62 4.87 10.74
CA TYR A 125 -7.85 4.58 9.30
C TYR A 125 -6.68 5.00 8.40
N ALA A 126 -6.03 6.15 8.71
CA ALA A 126 -4.90 6.64 7.95
C ALA A 126 -3.69 5.70 8.00
N ALA A 127 -3.53 4.93 9.09
CA ALA A 127 -2.51 3.90 9.20
C ALA A 127 -2.80 2.72 8.27
N TYR A 128 -4.07 2.42 7.96
CA TYR A 128 -4.49 1.36 7.02
C TYR A 128 -4.36 1.78 5.56
N ASP A 129 -4.36 3.07 5.27
CA ASP A 129 -4.05 3.60 3.94
C ASP A 129 -2.54 3.60 3.66
N CYS A 130 -2.14 4.12 2.51
CA CYS A 130 -0.73 4.15 2.11
C CYS A 130 0.11 5.05 3.02
N GLY A 131 0.98 4.44 3.83
CA GLY A 131 1.99 5.16 4.62
C GLY A 131 2.90 6.04 3.77
N ALA A 132 3.28 5.58 2.56
CA ALA A 132 4.07 6.36 1.61
C ALA A 132 3.32 7.58 1.02
N CYS A 133 1.98 7.57 1.07
CA CYS A 133 1.12 8.67 0.63
C CYS A 133 0.50 9.43 1.81
N SER A 134 1.10 9.34 3.00
CA SER A 134 0.62 10.00 4.22
C SER A 134 -0.83 9.64 4.57
N GLY A 135 -1.18 8.36 4.44
CA GLY A 135 -2.51 7.84 4.76
C GLY A 135 -3.58 8.21 3.73
N ARG A 136 -3.21 8.39 2.46
CA ARG A 136 -4.15 8.66 1.36
C ARG A 136 -4.13 7.56 0.32
N ALA A 137 -5.25 7.38 -0.38
CA ALA A 137 -5.36 6.44 -1.49
C ALA A 137 -4.50 6.88 -2.70
N GLY A 138 -3.75 5.93 -3.26
CA GLY A 138 -2.82 6.14 -4.38
C GLY A 138 -3.47 6.29 -5.77
N SER A 139 -4.80 6.39 -5.85
CA SER A 139 -5.54 6.38 -7.12
C SER A 139 -5.18 7.54 -8.06
N VAL A 140 -4.95 8.73 -7.52
CA VAL A 140 -4.57 9.91 -8.32
C VAL A 140 -3.21 9.70 -8.98
N ASN A 141 -2.23 9.20 -8.23
CA ASN A 141 -0.88 8.96 -8.75
C ASN A 141 -0.90 7.90 -9.87
N ALA A 142 -1.66 6.81 -9.67
CA ALA A 142 -1.85 5.76 -10.65
C ALA A 142 -2.43 6.26 -11.98
N ARG A 143 -3.48 7.09 -11.94
CA ARG A 143 -4.07 7.69 -13.14
C ARG A 143 -3.11 8.67 -13.82
N VAL A 144 -2.48 9.54 -13.04
CA VAL A 144 -1.58 10.59 -13.55
C VAL A 144 -0.42 9.97 -14.33
N ILE A 145 0.27 8.99 -13.75
CA ILE A 145 1.42 8.40 -14.41
C ILE A 145 1.02 7.53 -15.62
N SER A 146 -0.15 6.88 -15.57
CA SER A 146 -0.70 6.14 -16.72
C SER A 146 -1.02 7.08 -17.88
N PHE A 147 -1.62 8.24 -17.59
CA PHE A 147 -1.83 9.29 -18.59
C PHE A 147 -0.51 9.77 -19.18
N MET A 148 0.48 10.11 -18.35
CA MET A 148 1.81 10.56 -18.81
C MET A 148 2.49 9.52 -19.70
N ALA A 149 2.44 8.24 -19.33
CA ALA A 149 3.05 7.15 -20.08
C ALA A 149 2.32 6.83 -21.40
N ASN A 150 1.04 7.21 -21.52
CA ASN A 150 0.27 7.12 -22.77
C ASN A 150 0.41 8.35 -23.67
N HIS A 151 0.94 9.47 -23.15
CA HIS A 151 1.01 10.73 -23.88
C HIS A 151 2.03 10.68 -25.03
N GLN A 152 1.59 11.03 -26.25
CA GLN A 152 2.40 10.87 -27.47
C GLN A 152 3.75 11.61 -27.38
N LYS A 153 3.74 12.91 -27.03
CA LYS A 153 4.99 13.70 -26.94
C LYS A 153 5.95 13.18 -25.86
N VAL A 154 5.40 12.58 -24.80
CA VAL A 154 6.22 11.96 -23.73
C VAL A 154 6.91 10.72 -24.28
N ARG A 155 6.19 9.88 -25.03
CA ARG A 155 6.78 8.71 -25.70
C ARG A 155 7.84 9.07 -26.73
N GLU A 156 7.64 10.15 -27.48
CA GLU A 156 8.63 10.68 -28.42
C GLU A 156 9.93 11.06 -27.69
N GLN A 157 9.84 11.82 -26.60
CA GLN A 157 11.02 12.19 -25.80
C GLN A 157 11.64 10.99 -25.07
N LEU A 158 10.85 10.03 -24.58
CA LEU A 158 11.38 8.81 -23.96
C LEU A 158 12.19 7.96 -24.95
N LYS A 159 11.75 7.90 -26.20
CA LYS A 159 12.45 7.21 -27.27
C LYS A 159 13.83 7.81 -27.53
N GLU A 160 13.94 9.13 -27.53
CA GLU A 160 15.24 9.84 -27.62
C GLU A 160 16.17 9.51 -26.44
N ARG A 161 15.60 9.19 -25.28
CA ARG A 161 16.32 8.77 -24.06
C ARG A 161 16.55 7.25 -23.96
N GLY A 162 16.27 6.51 -25.03
CA GLY A 162 16.52 5.07 -25.12
C GLY A 162 15.42 4.17 -24.54
N ILE A 163 14.26 4.72 -24.13
CA ILE A 163 13.11 3.93 -23.68
C ILE A 163 12.06 3.92 -24.79
N VAL A 164 11.89 2.79 -25.46
CA VAL A 164 10.91 2.62 -26.52
C VAL A 164 9.69 1.87 -26.01
N ILE A 165 8.62 2.61 -25.71
CA ILE A 165 7.31 2.04 -25.39
C ILE A 165 6.59 1.72 -26.71
N PRO A 166 6.23 0.46 -26.97
CA PRO A 166 5.51 0.09 -28.19
C PRO A 166 4.17 0.83 -28.33
N GLU A 167 3.75 1.13 -29.56
CA GLU A 167 2.50 1.86 -29.84
C GLU A 167 1.26 1.14 -29.29
N GLN A 168 1.26 -0.19 -29.38
CA GLN A 168 0.20 -1.05 -28.85
C GLN A 168 0.16 -1.14 -27.33
N THR A 169 1.23 -0.75 -26.63
CA THR A 169 1.28 -0.77 -25.16
C THR A 169 0.45 0.37 -24.61
N GLN A 170 -0.49 0.08 -23.71
CA GLN A 170 -1.31 1.08 -23.03
C GLN A 170 -1.22 0.92 -21.50
N PHE A 171 -1.05 2.04 -20.80
CA PHE A 171 -1.00 2.09 -19.34
C PHE A 171 -2.39 2.35 -18.77
N ILE A 172 -2.78 1.64 -17.71
CA ILE A 172 -4.05 1.84 -17.00
C ILE A 172 -3.81 2.08 -15.52
N GLY A 173 -4.44 3.13 -14.99
CA GLY A 173 -4.48 3.40 -13.56
C GLY A 173 -5.50 2.52 -12.87
N GLY A 174 -5.15 2.00 -11.69
CA GLY A 174 -6.07 1.25 -10.83
C GLY A 174 -5.94 1.65 -9.35
N LEU A 175 -6.93 1.24 -8.56
CA LEU A 175 -6.93 1.33 -7.10
C LEU A 175 -7.33 -0.02 -6.53
N HIS A 176 -6.45 -0.58 -5.69
CA HIS A 176 -6.73 -1.76 -4.87
C HIS A 176 -7.10 -1.32 -3.44
N ASP A 177 -8.29 -1.69 -2.99
CA ASP A 177 -8.71 -1.56 -1.59
C ASP A 177 -8.27 -2.80 -0.82
N THR A 178 -7.25 -2.65 0.02
CA THR A 178 -6.61 -3.79 0.71
C THR A 178 -7.53 -4.42 1.74
N THR A 179 -8.39 -3.63 2.40
CA THR A 179 -9.28 -4.15 3.45
C THR A 179 -10.27 -5.10 2.84
N ARG A 180 -10.84 -4.69 1.70
CA ARG A 180 -11.94 -5.38 1.04
C ARG A 180 -11.51 -6.36 -0.03
N ASP A 181 -10.23 -6.37 -0.41
CA ASP A 181 -9.72 -7.08 -1.59
C ASP A 181 -10.51 -6.73 -2.87
N GLU A 182 -10.82 -5.45 -3.07
CA GLU A 182 -11.52 -4.96 -4.26
C GLU A 182 -10.57 -4.15 -5.14
N ILE A 183 -10.71 -4.25 -6.47
CA ILE A 183 -9.94 -3.43 -7.40
C ILE A 183 -10.86 -2.64 -8.34
N SER A 184 -10.46 -1.41 -8.65
CA SER A 184 -11.10 -0.59 -9.69
C SER A 184 -10.06 -0.07 -10.66
N PHE A 185 -10.37 -0.16 -11.95
CA PHE A 185 -9.60 0.48 -13.02
C PHE A 185 -10.24 1.82 -13.43
N TYR A 186 -9.41 2.69 -13.99
CA TYR A 186 -9.76 4.05 -14.40
C TYR A 186 -9.36 4.29 -15.86
N ASP A 187 -10.07 5.22 -16.50
CA ASP A 187 -9.77 5.68 -17.86
C ASP A 187 -9.72 4.54 -18.89
N GLU A 188 -10.56 3.51 -18.70
CA GLU A 188 -10.60 2.29 -19.54
C GLU A 188 -11.01 2.59 -20.99
N ASP A 189 -11.66 3.73 -21.23
CA ASP A 189 -12.09 4.22 -22.55
C ASP A 189 -10.92 4.58 -23.47
N VAL A 190 -9.71 4.75 -22.93
CA VAL A 190 -8.49 4.98 -23.74
C VAL A 190 -8.01 3.72 -24.44
N LEU A 191 -8.47 2.53 -24.03
CA LEU A 191 -8.00 1.27 -24.58
C LEU A 191 -8.41 1.08 -26.05
N ASN A 192 -7.47 0.56 -26.85
CA ASN A 192 -7.80 0.08 -28.19
C ASN A 192 -8.62 -1.22 -28.12
N LYS A 193 -9.27 -1.58 -29.23
CA LYS A 193 -10.19 -2.74 -29.29
C LYS A 193 -9.55 -4.04 -28.82
N GLN A 194 -8.30 -4.30 -29.21
CA GLN A 194 -7.57 -5.51 -28.84
C GLN A 194 -7.29 -5.54 -27.33
N ASN A 195 -6.86 -4.40 -26.77
CA ASN A 195 -6.59 -4.29 -25.34
C ASN A 195 -7.86 -4.31 -24.49
N ILE A 196 -9.02 -3.85 -24.99
CA ILE A 196 -10.32 -4.02 -24.28
C ILE A 196 -10.62 -5.52 -24.05
N GLU A 197 -10.40 -6.35 -25.07
CA GLU A 197 -10.63 -7.80 -24.95
C GLU A 197 -9.63 -8.48 -24.02
N GLN A 198 -8.36 -8.04 -24.03
CA GLN A 198 -7.35 -8.52 -23.10
C GLN A 198 -7.62 -8.06 -21.66
N HIS A 199 -8.04 -6.81 -21.48
CA HIS A 199 -8.37 -6.22 -20.19
C HIS A 199 -9.44 -7.04 -19.46
N LYS A 200 -10.54 -7.38 -20.13
CA LYS A 200 -11.60 -8.23 -19.56
C LYS A 200 -11.09 -9.58 -19.04
N LYS A 201 -10.12 -10.19 -19.72
CA LYS A 201 -9.49 -11.44 -19.26
C LYS A 201 -8.64 -11.20 -18.02
N VAL A 202 -7.89 -10.09 -18.00
CA VAL A 202 -7.04 -9.72 -16.87
C VAL A 202 -7.86 -9.31 -15.65
N GLU A 203 -9.00 -8.65 -15.80
CA GLU A 203 -9.93 -8.34 -14.70
C GLU A 203 -10.38 -9.61 -13.97
N ALA A 204 -10.70 -10.68 -14.71
CA ALA A 204 -11.04 -11.98 -14.13
C ALA A 204 -9.86 -12.61 -13.37
N VAL A 205 -8.62 -12.39 -13.84
CA VAL A 205 -7.41 -12.83 -13.15
C VAL A 205 -7.21 -12.04 -11.85
N PHE A 206 -7.40 -10.72 -11.87
CA PHE A 206 -7.37 -9.90 -10.65
C PHE A 206 -8.42 -10.35 -9.64
N ALA A 207 -9.67 -10.55 -10.06
CA ALA A 207 -10.74 -11.02 -9.17
C ALA A 207 -10.36 -12.34 -8.48
N LYS A 208 -9.81 -13.29 -9.24
CA LYS A 208 -9.33 -14.56 -8.70
C LYS A 208 -8.14 -14.35 -7.75
N ALA A 209 -7.17 -13.51 -8.09
CA ALA A 209 -6.03 -13.21 -7.23
C ALA A 209 -6.46 -12.59 -5.89
N LEU A 210 -7.48 -11.74 -5.90
CA LEU A 210 -8.09 -11.13 -4.72
C LEU A 210 -8.76 -12.18 -3.84
N ASP A 211 -9.51 -13.13 -4.42
CA ASP A 211 -10.07 -14.27 -3.67
C ASP A 211 -8.98 -15.09 -2.95
N TYR A 212 -7.85 -15.34 -3.61
CA TYR A 212 -6.74 -16.07 -2.99
C TYR A 212 -5.98 -15.23 -1.96
N ASN A 213 -5.84 -13.93 -2.14
CA ASN A 213 -5.27 -13.03 -1.13
C ASN A 213 -6.14 -13.03 0.14
N ALA A 214 -7.47 -12.94 -0.02
CA ALA A 214 -8.44 -13.08 1.05
C ALA A 214 -8.28 -14.41 1.80
N LYS A 215 -8.17 -15.52 1.07
CA LYS A 215 -7.92 -16.87 1.62
C LYS A 215 -6.61 -16.96 2.40
N GLU A 216 -5.52 -16.39 1.91
CA GLU A 216 -4.23 -16.42 2.60
C GLU A 216 -4.26 -15.64 3.93
N ARG A 217 -4.99 -14.52 3.94
CA ARG A 217 -5.18 -13.69 5.14
C ARG A 217 -6.14 -14.30 6.15
N SER A 218 -7.11 -15.11 5.70
CA SER A 218 -8.20 -15.58 6.56
C SER A 218 -7.75 -16.40 7.76
N ARG A 219 -6.62 -17.10 7.68
CA ARG A 219 -6.07 -17.90 8.79
C ARG A 219 -5.75 -17.07 10.04
N ARG A 220 -5.59 -15.74 9.88
CA ARG A 220 -5.36 -14.79 10.96
C ARG A 220 -6.65 -14.18 11.52
N PHE A 221 -7.79 -14.45 10.89
CA PHE A 221 -9.09 -13.96 11.32
C PHE A 221 -9.84 -15.07 12.05
N PHE A 222 -9.85 -15.02 13.38
CA PHE A 222 -10.47 -16.05 14.23
C PHE A 222 -11.94 -16.33 13.91
N SER A 223 -12.68 -15.34 13.38
CA SER A 223 -14.10 -15.49 13.03
C SER A 223 -14.35 -15.94 11.60
N ILE A 224 -13.31 -16.28 10.83
CA ILE A 224 -13.44 -16.82 9.47
C ILE A 224 -12.94 -18.27 9.46
N ASP A 225 -13.79 -19.17 8.97
CA ASP A 225 -13.38 -20.53 8.65
C ASP A 225 -12.51 -20.52 7.39
N SER A 226 -11.21 -20.74 7.59
CA SER A 226 -10.22 -20.75 6.54
C SER A 226 -10.29 -21.97 5.64
N HIS A 227 -11.15 -22.97 5.88
CA HIS A 227 -11.35 -24.12 4.98
C HIS A 227 -12.38 -23.86 3.88
N LEU A 228 -13.16 -22.77 3.98
CA LEU A 228 -14.16 -22.40 2.98
C LEU A 228 -13.54 -22.04 1.62
N SER A 229 -14.39 -21.91 0.59
CA SER A 229 -13.92 -21.52 -0.74
C SER A 229 -13.35 -20.09 -0.73
N PRO A 230 -12.32 -19.79 -1.56
CA PRO A 230 -11.71 -18.46 -1.62
C PRO A 230 -12.72 -17.32 -1.82
N SER A 231 -13.69 -17.49 -2.71
CA SER A 231 -14.72 -16.47 -2.97
C SER A 231 -15.70 -16.27 -1.80
N THR A 232 -16.05 -17.34 -1.09
CA THR A 232 -16.86 -17.24 0.14
C THR A 232 -16.12 -16.49 1.23
N ILE A 233 -14.83 -16.77 1.40
CA ILE A 233 -13.98 -16.08 2.37
C ILE A 233 -13.82 -14.60 2.02
N HIS A 234 -13.61 -14.30 0.74
CA HIS A 234 -13.51 -12.92 0.26
C HIS A 234 -14.79 -12.13 0.58
N GLU A 235 -15.97 -12.69 0.33
CA GLU A 235 -17.23 -12.03 0.70
C GLU A 235 -17.34 -11.79 2.21
N GLN A 236 -16.90 -12.73 3.06
CA GLN A 236 -16.87 -12.53 4.51
C GLN A 236 -15.90 -11.40 4.91
N ILE A 237 -14.71 -11.34 4.31
CA ILE A 237 -13.74 -10.26 4.53
C ILE A 237 -14.30 -8.91 4.10
N ARG A 238 -14.98 -8.85 2.96
CA ARG A 238 -15.65 -7.63 2.49
C ARG A 238 -16.67 -7.12 3.50
N ILE A 239 -17.49 -8.01 4.09
CA ILE A 239 -18.45 -7.66 5.14
C ILE A 239 -17.75 -7.18 6.42
N ARG A 240 -16.63 -7.81 6.81
CA ARG A 240 -15.83 -7.40 8.00
C ARG A 240 -15.40 -5.93 7.94
N SER A 241 -15.10 -5.39 6.75
CA SER A 241 -14.70 -3.98 6.57
C SER A 241 -15.74 -2.96 7.08
N VAL A 242 -17.01 -3.36 7.14
CA VAL A 242 -18.16 -2.51 7.52
C VAL A 242 -18.87 -2.97 8.79
N SER A 243 -18.44 -4.07 9.42
CA SER A 243 -19.01 -4.56 10.67
C SER A 243 -18.58 -3.67 11.85
N LEU A 244 -19.54 -3.02 12.50
CA LEU A 244 -19.30 -2.10 13.63
C LEU A 244 -18.62 -2.75 14.84
N PHE A 245 -18.85 -4.05 15.03
CA PHE A 245 -18.31 -4.86 16.11
C PHE A 245 -16.98 -5.51 15.76
N GLU A 246 -16.46 -5.31 14.54
CA GLU A 246 -15.19 -5.88 14.13
C GLU A 246 -14.03 -4.96 14.55
N PRO A 247 -13.25 -5.32 15.60
CA PRO A 247 -12.12 -4.50 16.00
C PRO A 247 -10.98 -4.50 14.96
N ARG A 248 -10.93 -5.54 14.10
CA ARG A 248 -9.86 -5.82 13.12
C ARG A 248 -10.43 -5.95 11.70
N PRO A 249 -10.78 -4.83 11.05
CA PRO A 249 -11.26 -4.89 9.66
C PRO A 249 -10.21 -5.48 8.71
N GLU A 250 -8.91 -5.27 9.00
CA GLU A 250 -7.77 -5.85 8.28
C GLU A 250 -6.51 -5.89 9.21
N LEU A 251 -5.44 -6.58 8.77
CA LEU A 251 -4.14 -6.73 9.43
C LEU A 251 -3.06 -5.72 8.95
N ASN A 252 -3.34 -4.96 7.89
CA ASN A 252 -2.50 -3.87 7.39
C ASN A 252 -1.05 -4.34 7.11
N HIS A 253 -0.05 -3.53 7.47
CA HIS A 253 1.37 -3.83 7.36
C HIS A 253 1.90 -4.72 8.50
N ALA A 254 1.06 -5.32 9.34
CA ALA A 254 1.53 -6.24 10.37
C ALA A 254 2.34 -7.38 9.75
N THR A 255 3.20 -8.03 10.55
CA THR A 255 4.14 -9.10 10.15
C THR A 255 5.30 -8.71 9.21
N ASN A 256 5.35 -7.46 8.71
CA ASN A 256 6.44 -7.02 7.84
C ASN A 256 7.82 -7.25 8.48
N ALA A 257 8.75 -7.80 7.71
CA ALA A 257 10.09 -8.17 8.18
C ALA A 257 11.18 -7.96 7.12
N LEU A 258 10.80 -7.95 5.84
CA LEU A 258 11.73 -7.92 4.71
C LEU A 258 11.36 -6.80 3.73
N CYS A 259 12.35 -6.17 3.12
CA CYS A 259 12.19 -5.37 1.92
C CYS A 259 13.26 -5.76 0.91
N VAL A 260 12.84 -6.26 -0.26
CA VAL A 260 13.77 -6.67 -1.31
C VAL A 260 13.81 -5.62 -2.40
N VAL A 261 15.01 -5.12 -2.70
CA VAL A 261 15.31 -4.20 -3.79
C VAL A 261 16.21 -4.93 -4.79
N GLY A 262 15.60 -5.49 -5.82
CA GLY A 262 16.32 -6.31 -6.80
C GLY A 262 15.38 -6.89 -7.84
N ARG A 263 15.90 -7.75 -8.70
CA ARG A 263 15.13 -8.33 -9.79
C ARG A 263 14.13 -9.35 -9.24
N ARG A 264 13.00 -9.54 -9.94
CA ARG A 264 11.93 -10.45 -9.50
C ARG A 264 12.42 -11.89 -9.38
N GLU A 265 13.42 -12.25 -10.17
CA GLU A 265 14.11 -13.54 -10.23
C GLU A 265 14.64 -13.98 -8.86
N LEU A 266 15.15 -13.06 -8.03
CA LEU A 266 15.70 -13.38 -6.71
C LEU A 266 14.69 -14.02 -5.76
N THR A 267 13.43 -13.62 -5.89
CA THR A 267 12.35 -14.05 -4.99
C THR A 267 11.31 -14.89 -5.72
N LYS A 268 11.55 -15.22 -6.99
CA LYS A 268 10.59 -15.98 -7.79
C LYS A 268 10.50 -17.39 -7.22
N HIS A 269 9.29 -17.93 -7.15
CA HIS A 269 9.02 -19.24 -6.56
C HIS A 269 9.32 -19.32 -5.05
N LEU A 270 9.32 -18.20 -4.33
CA LEU A 270 9.33 -18.19 -2.86
C LEU A 270 7.97 -17.79 -2.31
N PHE A 271 7.55 -18.46 -1.25
CA PHE A 271 6.48 -18.03 -0.37
C PHE A 271 7.07 -17.24 0.80
N LEU A 272 6.68 -15.98 0.93
CA LEU A 272 7.22 -15.03 1.92
C LEU A 272 6.18 -14.61 2.97
N ASP A 273 5.07 -15.35 3.08
CA ASP A 273 4.06 -15.21 4.14
C ASP A 273 3.46 -13.80 4.30
N ARG A 274 3.41 -13.00 3.22
CA ARG A 274 3.05 -11.56 3.22
C ARG A 274 3.94 -10.68 4.12
N ARG A 275 5.17 -11.11 4.40
CA ARG A 275 6.12 -10.40 5.27
C ARG A 275 7.13 -9.54 4.52
N ALA A 276 7.09 -9.53 3.19
CA ALA A 276 8.06 -8.86 2.35
C ALA A 276 7.43 -7.73 1.54
N PHE A 277 8.06 -6.55 1.60
CA PHE A 277 7.97 -5.54 0.56
C PHE A 277 8.88 -5.92 -0.60
N MET A 278 8.51 -5.52 -1.82
CA MET A 278 9.32 -5.71 -3.01
C MET A 278 9.36 -4.40 -3.80
N ASN A 279 10.56 -3.90 -4.08
CA ASN A 279 10.80 -2.92 -5.11
C ASN A 279 11.60 -3.62 -6.23
N SER A 280 10.91 -4.07 -7.28
CA SER A 280 11.57 -4.59 -8.48
C SER A 280 12.59 -3.56 -8.96
N PHE A 281 13.82 -3.99 -9.21
CA PHE A 281 14.93 -3.12 -9.61
C PHE A 281 15.91 -3.94 -10.42
N ASP A 282 16.45 -3.37 -11.50
CA ASP A 282 17.47 -4.02 -12.32
C ASP A 282 18.79 -3.24 -12.22
N TYR A 283 19.76 -3.80 -11.51
CA TYR A 283 21.08 -3.18 -11.33
C TYR A 283 21.80 -2.96 -12.68
N GLN A 284 21.47 -3.73 -13.72
CA GLN A 284 22.09 -3.59 -15.05
C GLN A 284 21.68 -2.29 -15.74
N VAL A 285 20.50 -1.75 -15.39
CA VAL A 285 20.00 -0.46 -15.89
C VAL A 285 20.59 0.71 -15.09
N ASP A 286 21.13 0.45 -13.89
CA ASP A 286 21.64 1.46 -12.97
C ASP A 286 22.99 1.07 -12.34
N PRO A 287 24.06 0.88 -13.15
CA PRO A 287 25.34 0.35 -12.66
C PRO A 287 26.03 1.24 -11.62
N GLU A 288 25.70 2.54 -11.57
CA GLU A 288 26.27 3.52 -10.64
C GLU A 288 25.37 3.79 -9.41
N GLY A 289 24.25 3.08 -9.28
CA GLY A 289 23.31 3.25 -8.17
C GLY A 289 22.66 4.65 -8.10
N LYS A 290 22.37 5.27 -9.25
CA LYS A 290 21.70 6.57 -9.33
C LYS A 290 20.21 6.43 -8.94
N TYR A 291 19.51 5.49 -9.53
CA TYR A 291 18.12 5.18 -9.21
C TYR A 291 18.01 4.43 -7.88
N LEU A 292 18.98 3.56 -7.57
CA LEU A 292 19.10 2.90 -6.27
C LEU A 292 19.14 3.92 -5.13
N SER A 293 19.82 5.07 -5.29
CA SER A 293 19.84 6.12 -4.28
C SER A 293 18.44 6.65 -3.97
N ASN A 294 17.62 6.88 -4.98
CA ASN A 294 16.23 7.35 -4.79
C ASN A 294 15.35 6.26 -4.18
N ILE A 295 15.57 5.00 -4.56
CA ILE A 295 14.85 3.87 -3.98
C ILE A 295 15.17 3.74 -2.49
N LEU A 296 16.46 3.73 -2.10
CA LEU A 296 16.86 3.58 -0.70
C LEU A 296 16.48 4.79 0.16
N LYS A 297 16.50 6.01 -0.41
CA LYS A 297 15.96 7.23 0.22
C LYS A 297 14.48 7.10 0.59
N ALA A 298 13.70 6.31 -0.16
CA ALA A 298 12.31 6.03 0.16
C ALA A 298 12.18 4.79 1.06
N VAL A 299 12.81 3.67 0.70
CA VAL A 299 12.70 2.38 1.38
C VAL A 299 13.11 2.49 2.85
N ALA A 300 14.25 3.09 3.15
CA ALA A 300 14.76 3.15 4.52
C ALA A 300 13.78 3.86 5.47
N PRO A 301 13.38 5.13 5.24
CA PRO A 301 12.46 5.81 6.15
C PRO A 301 11.00 5.33 6.03
N VAL A 302 10.51 4.95 4.85
CA VAL A 302 9.10 4.55 4.70
C VAL A 302 8.88 3.13 5.20
N CYS A 303 9.57 2.14 4.62
CA CYS A 303 9.39 0.75 5.06
C CYS A 303 9.97 0.56 6.47
N GLY A 304 11.12 1.16 6.77
CA GLY A 304 11.71 1.14 8.10
C GLY A 304 10.86 1.85 9.13
N GLY A 305 10.29 3.02 8.81
CA GLY A 305 9.36 3.74 9.69
C GLY A 305 8.10 2.94 10.00
N ILE A 306 7.47 2.34 8.97
CA ILE A 306 6.34 1.41 9.16
C ILE A 306 6.76 0.25 10.07
N ASN A 307 7.89 -0.41 9.80
CA ASN A 307 8.36 -1.51 10.62
C ASN A 307 8.58 -1.09 12.08
N LEU A 308 9.26 0.04 12.32
CA LEU A 308 9.55 0.54 13.66
C LEU A 308 8.28 0.96 14.42
N GLU A 309 7.27 1.50 13.75
CA GLU A 309 5.97 1.79 14.34
C GLU A 309 5.34 0.53 14.96
N TYR A 310 5.35 -0.58 14.22
CA TYR A 310 4.88 -1.87 14.71
C TYR A 310 5.82 -2.47 15.78
N PHE A 311 7.13 -2.40 15.57
CA PHE A 311 8.14 -2.90 16.50
C PHE A 311 7.98 -2.26 17.89
N PHE A 312 8.02 -0.93 17.97
CA PHE A 312 7.94 -0.22 19.25
C PHE A 312 6.57 -0.38 19.91
N SER A 313 5.50 -0.30 19.13
CA SER A 313 4.15 -0.56 19.64
C SER A 313 4.01 -1.97 20.21
N ARG A 314 4.72 -2.96 19.67
CA ARG A 314 4.73 -4.37 20.11
C ARG A 314 5.61 -4.62 21.32
N VAL A 315 6.79 -4.00 21.38
CA VAL A 315 7.75 -4.16 22.50
C VAL A 315 7.19 -3.57 23.81
N ASP A 316 6.61 -2.37 23.76
CA ASP A 316 5.99 -1.74 24.93
C ASP A 316 4.71 -1.00 24.51
N ASN A 317 3.60 -1.74 24.39
CA ASN A 317 2.33 -1.16 23.97
C ASN A 317 1.78 -0.10 24.94
N GLN A 318 2.20 -0.14 26.20
CA GLN A 318 1.75 0.82 27.20
C GLN A 318 2.44 2.17 27.05
N LYS A 319 3.73 2.20 26.71
CA LYS A 319 4.48 3.47 26.55
C LYS A 319 4.62 3.93 25.10
N LEU A 320 4.82 2.99 24.18
CA LEU A 320 5.14 3.26 22.77
C LEU A 320 4.00 2.88 21.82
N GLY A 321 2.93 2.28 22.35
CA GLY A 321 1.70 1.98 21.61
C GLY A 321 0.49 2.76 22.11
N ALA A 322 -0.69 2.35 21.66
CA ALA A 322 -1.96 2.97 22.02
C ALA A 322 -2.83 2.16 22.99
N GLY A 323 -2.31 1.10 23.62
CA GLY A 323 -3.14 0.23 24.47
C GLY A 323 -4.22 -0.50 23.67
N THR A 324 -5.35 -0.81 24.30
CA THR A 324 -6.49 -1.43 23.61
C THR A 324 -7.33 -0.38 22.90
N LYS A 325 -7.85 -0.69 21.70
CA LYS A 325 -8.70 0.20 20.90
C LYS A 325 -10.04 0.58 21.56
N LEU A 326 -10.54 -0.21 22.51
CA LEU A 326 -11.90 -0.07 23.07
C LEU A 326 -12.21 1.31 23.69
N PRO A 327 -11.35 1.90 24.55
CA PRO A 327 -11.59 3.19 25.18
C PRO A 327 -10.96 4.38 24.42
N HIS A 328 -10.63 4.25 23.12
CA HIS A 328 -9.93 5.31 22.39
C HIS A 328 -10.78 6.56 22.20
N ASN A 329 -10.25 7.70 22.63
CA ASN A 329 -10.74 9.03 22.27
C ASN A 329 -9.75 9.68 21.31
N VAL A 330 -10.22 10.24 20.20
CA VAL A 330 -9.36 10.86 19.19
C VAL A 330 -8.84 12.21 19.70
N MET A 331 -7.52 12.39 19.67
CA MET A 331 -6.84 13.60 20.15
C MET A 331 -6.15 14.31 18.98
N GLY A 332 -6.68 15.46 18.58
CA GLY A 332 -6.05 16.35 17.60
C GLY A 332 -5.81 15.77 16.20
N LEU A 333 -6.35 14.58 15.89
CA LEU A 333 -6.12 13.82 14.65
C LEU A 333 -4.68 13.30 14.44
N PHE A 334 -3.85 13.31 15.49
CA PHE A 334 -2.48 12.78 15.45
C PHE A 334 -2.20 11.74 16.54
N GLY A 335 -3.20 11.36 17.32
CA GLY A 335 -3.10 10.31 18.32
C GLY A 335 -4.43 10.06 19.02
N VAL A 336 -4.39 9.23 20.05
CA VAL A 336 -5.55 8.86 20.86
C VAL A 336 -5.24 8.95 22.35
N ALA A 337 -6.27 9.09 23.18
CA ALA A 337 -6.20 8.89 24.62
C ALA A 337 -6.95 7.60 25.00
N ASN A 338 -6.46 6.89 26.01
CA ASN A 338 -7.16 5.73 26.57
C ASN A 338 -8.12 6.17 27.68
N GLY A 339 -9.41 6.20 27.38
CA GLY A 339 -10.45 6.65 28.31
C GLY A 339 -10.49 8.17 28.41
N ILE A 340 -11.13 8.66 29.47
CA ILE A 340 -11.37 10.11 29.67
C ILE A 340 -10.14 10.85 30.23
N ASP A 341 -9.29 10.14 30.98
CA ASP A 341 -8.13 10.69 31.70
C ASP A 341 -6.79 10.12 31.17
N GLY A 342 -6.79 9.53 29.98
CA GLY A 342 -5.60 8.92 29.40
C GLY A 342 -4.65 9.93 28.75
N ASP A 343 -3.35 9.71 28.89
CA ASP A 343 -2.33 10.46 28.14
C ASP A 343 -2.46 10.24 26.62
N LEU A 344 -1.96 11.20 25.85
CA LEU A 344 -1.82 11.12 24.40
C LEU A 344 -0.90 9.95 24.02
N ARG A 345 -1.37 9.11 23.09
CA ARG A 345 -0.67 7.94 22.57
C ARG A 345 -0.65 7.98 21.03
N PRO A 346 0.52 8.16 20.40
CA PRO A 346 0.63 8.22 18.93
C PRO A 346 0.86 6.85 18.27
N GLY A 347 1.16 5.80 19.03
CA GLY A 347 1.47 4.47 18.49
C GLY A 347 0.23 3.64 18.10
N LEU A 348 0.44 2.33 17.87
CA LEU A 348 -0.60 1.42 17.41
C LEU A 348 -1.30 0.67 18.57
N PRO A 349 -2.61 0.39 18.47
CA PRO A 349 -3.32 -0.40 19.46
C PRO A 349 -2.95 -1.89 19.40
N SER A 350 -3.20 -2.62 20.49
CA SER A 350 -2.91 -4.05 20.60
C SER A 350 -3.52 -4.88 19.47
N GLN A 351 -4.73 -4.52 19.01
CA GLN A 351 -5.44 -5.19 17.92
C GLN A 351 -4.75 -5.08 16.55
N MET A 352 -3.85 -4.11 16.36
CA MET A 352 -3.09 -3.95 15.11
C MET A 352 -1.75 -4.70 15.12
N ILE A 353 -1.23 -5.02 16.31
CA ILE A 353 0.16 -5.47 16.47
C ILE A 353 0.29 -6.89 17.01
N GLU A 354 -0.80 -7.51 17.45
CA GLU A 354 -0.77 -8.82 18.12
C GLU A 354 -0.13 -9.94 17.28
N VAL A 355 -0.28 -9.87 15.95
CA VAL A 355 0.30 -10.84 15.00
C VAL A 355 1.72 -10.48 14.55
N HIS A 356 2.24 -9.31 14.95
CA HIS A 356 3.56 -8.83 14.53
C HIS A 356 4.66 -9.36 15.45
N ASP A 357 5.71 -9.89 14.85
CA ASP A 357 6.96 -10.20 15.54
C ASP A 357 7.75 -8.90 15.69
N PRO A 358 8.25 -8.53 16.89
CA PRO A 358 9.04 -7.31 17.07
C PRO A 358 10.45 -7.50 16.51
N VAL A 359 10.56 -7.48 15.18
CA VAL A 359 11.81 -7.58 14.42
C VAL A 359 12.06 -6.30 13.63
N ARG A 360 13.32 -5.89 13.53
CA ARG A 360 13.74 -4.78 12.67
C ARG A 360 13.73 -5.23 11.21
N LEU A 361 13.26 -4.36 10.31
CA LEU A 361 13.19 -4.63 8.88
C LEU A 361 14.58 -4.97 8.33
N MET A 362 14.66 -6.06 7.56
CA MET A 362 15.83 -6.39 6.76
C MET A 362 15.63 -5.95 5.31
N VAL A 363 16.45 -5.01 4.87
CA VAL A 363 16.54 -4.53 3.49
C VAL A 363 17.59 -5.37 2.76
N VAL A 364 17.16 -6.07 1.71
CA VAL A 364 18.01 -6.90 0.87
C VAL A 364 18.15 -6.23 -0.49
N VAL A 365 19.37 -5.87 -0.88
CA VAL A 365 19.66 -5.16 -2.14
C VAL A 365 20.47 -6.03 -3.08
N GLU A 366 19.99 -6.20 -4.31
CA GLU A 366 20.76 -6.82 -5.39
C GLU A 366 21.62 -5.79 -6.10
N HIS A 367 22.91 -5.74 -5.75
CA HIS A 367 23.91 -4.91 -6.41
C HIS A 367 25.32 -5.29 -5.92
N TYR A 368 26.36 -4.75 -6.54
CA TYR A 368 27.71 -4.77 -5.99
C TYR A 368 27.83 -3.99 -4.65
N PRO A 369 28.43 -4.58 -3.59
CA PRO A 369 28.53 -3.96 -2.26
C PRO A 369 29.12 -2.54 -2.26
N GLU A 370 30.14 -2.29 -3.07
CA GLU A 370 30.79 -0.99 -3.20
C GLU A 370 29.86 0.08 -3.76
N VAL A 371 28.98 -0.27 -4.71
CA VAL A 371 28.00 0.66 -5.27
C VAL A 371 26.89 0.93 -4.26
N VAL A 372 26.44 -0.08 -3.51
CA VAL A 372 25.46 0.13 -2.42
C VAL A 372 26.05 1.03 -1.35
N LEU A 373 27.29 0.80 -0.95
CA LEU A 373 27.98 1.60 0.07
C LEU A 373 28.07 3.07 -0.35
N GLN A 374 28.56 3.32 -1.57
CA GLN A 374 28.60 4.67 -2.13
C GLN A 374 27.21 5.29 -2.18
N THR A 375 26.20 4.51 -2.55
CA THR A 375 24.82 4.97 -2.69
C THR A 375 24.20 5.43 -1.38
N ILE A 376 24.35 4.66 -0.30
CA ILE A 376 23.82 5.05 1.02
C ILE A 376 24.58 6.22 1.61
N GLN A 377 25.86 6.40 1.26
CA GLN A 377 26.70 7.52 1.71
C GLN A 377 26.40 8.85 0.99
N LYS A 378 25.60 8.85 -0.09
CA LYS A 378 25.21 10.09 -0.82
C LYS A 378 24.33 11.04 0.02
N SER A 379 23.68 10.56 1.08
CA SER A 379 22.81 11.35 1.96
C SER A 379 22.97 10.86 3.39
N ALA A 380 23.33 11.77 4.30
CA ALA A 380 23.52 11.46 5.71
C ALA A 380 22.23 10.90 6.33
N GLU A 381 21.09 11.48 5.96
CA GLU A 381 19.77 11.08 6.44
C GLU A 381 19.44 9.63 6.08
N THR A 382 19.84 9.18 4.89
CA THR A 382 19.65 7.77 4.48
C THR A 382 20.68 6.86 5.14
N TYR A 383 21.93 7.30 5.23
CA TYR A 383 23.01 6.54 5.86
C TYR A 383 22.72 6.24 7.34
N GLU A 384 22.15 7.21 8.07
CA GLU A 384 21.78 7.10 9.48
C GLU A 384 20.81 5.94 9.78
N TRP A 385 19.93 5.58 8.85
CA TRP A 385 19.05 4.41 9.00
C TRP A 385 19.82 3.10 9.08
N PHE A 386 20.94 3.00 8.36
CA PHE A 386 21.73 1.77 8.25
C PHE A 386 22.86 1.71 9.28
N ILE A 387 23.60 2.81 9.49
CA ILE A 387 24.74 2.83 10.43
C ILE A 387 24.29 2.70 11.90
N ASN A 388 23.11 3.23 12.24
CA ASN A 388 22.52 3.07 13.57
C ASN A 388 21.69 1.77 13.69
N GLU A 389 21.69 0.94 12.65
CA GLU A 389 20.92 -0.30 12.56
C GLU A 389 19.41 -0.10 12.85
N TRP A 390 18.82 1.05 12.51
CA TRP A 390 17.35 1.22 12.57
C TRP A 390 16.66 0.22 11.64
N VAL A 391 17.29 -0.07 10.51
CA VAL A 391 17.01 -1.21 9.63
C VAL A 391 18.31 -1.96 9.33
N ILE A 392 18.19 -3.24 9.00
CA ILE A 392 19.32 -4.14 8.71
C ILE A 392 19.54 -4.15 7.19
N LEU A 393 20.76 -3.92 6.71
CA LEU A 393 21.08 -3.94 5.28
C LEU A 393 21.94 -5.14 4.90
N VAL A 394 21.45 -5.91 3.93
CA VAL A 394 22.15 -7.04 3.31
C VAL A 394 22.24 -6.80 1.81
N VAL A 395 23.40 -7.06 1.24
CA VAL A 395 23.64 -7.00 -0.20
C VAL A 395 23.83 -8.39 -0.77
N ILE A 396 23.14 -8.70 -1.85
CA ILE A 396 23.37 -9.89 -2.67
C ILE A 396 24.22 -9.48 -3.86
N HIS A 397 25.43 -10.04 -3.94
CA HIS A 397 26.30 -9.81 -5.08
C HIS A 397 25.68 -10.43 -6.35
N PRO A 398 25.48 -9.67 -7.43
CA PRO A 398 24.70 -10.13 -8.59
C PRO A 398 25.31 -11.33 -9.32
N ASP A 399 26.65 -11.42 -9.40
CA ASP A 399 27.32 -12.54 -10.10
C ASP A 399 27.60 -13.77 -9.22
N THR A 400 28.02 -13.56 -7.97
CA THR A 400 28.47 -14.64 -7.08
C THR A 400 27.39 -15.13 -6.13
N HIS A 401 26.29 -14.37 -6.01
CA HIS A 401 25.21 -14.55 -5.03
C HIS A 401 25.69 -14.58 -3.57
N LYS A 402 26.92 -14.13 -3.29
CA LYS A 402 27.41 -13.94 -1.93
C LYS A 402 26.61 -12.86 -1.23
N LEU A 403 26.39 -13.07 0.07
CA LEU A 403 25.69 -12.14 0.92
C LEU A 403 26.71 -11.31 1.70
N HIS A 404 26.47 -10.00 1.77
CA HIS A 404 27.27 -9.08 2.56
C HIS A 404 26.38 -8.31 3.52
N TYR A 405 26.69 -8.37 4.81
CA TYR A 405 25.98 -7.65 5.86
C TYR A 405 26.65 -6.30 6.12
N PHE A 406 25.87 -5.21 6.18
CA PHE A 406 26.40 -3.89 6.53
C PHE A 406 26.51 -3.73 8.05
N ARG A 407 27.70 -3.45 8.56
CA ARG A 407 27.94 -3.20 9.99
C ARG A 407 29.16 -2.31 10.17
N ASP A 408 29.12 -1.42 11.17
CA ASP A 408 30.26 -0.57 11.55
C ASP A 408 30.86 0.21 10.37
N GLY A 409 30.00 0.62 9.43
CA GLY A 409 30.39 1.42 8.26
C GLY A 409 30.92 0.64 7.06
N ALA A 410 30.97 -0.70 7.12
CA ALA A 410 31.48 -1.55 6.04
C ALA A 410 30.58 -2.76 5.75
N PHE A 411 30.75 -3.34 4.56
CA PHE A 411 30.14 -4.63 4.21
C PHE A 411 31.07 -5.78 4.58
N ILE A 412 30.56 -6.74 5.35
CA ILE A 412 31.26 -7.96 5.74
C ILE A 412 30.58 -9.18 5.14
N ASP A 413 31.37 -10.18 4.73
CA ASP A 413 30.84 -11.43 4.20
C ASP A 413 29.93 -12.11 5.23
N TYR A 414 28.75 -12.51 4.79
CA TYR A 414 27.78 -13.23 5.61
C TYR A 414 27.51 -14.62 5.03
N VAL A 415 27.63 -15.64 5.87
CA VAL A 415 27.30 -17.02 5.53
C VAL A 415 26.02 -17.38 6.27
N PRO A 416 24.92 -17.69 5.57
CA PRO A 416 23.68 -18.15 6.20
C PRO A 416 23.91 -19.37 7.09
N THR A 417 23.28 -19.37 8.26
CA THR A 417 23.25 -20.55 9.13
C THR A 417 22.34 -21.65 8.58
N ILE A 418 21.36 -21.28 7.76
CA ILE A 418 20.43 -22.19 7.08
C ILE A 418 20.79 -22.21 5.60
N THR A 419 21.19 -23.38 5.09
CA THR A 419 21.65 -23.57 3.70
C THR A 419 20.61 -24.22 2.78
N SER A 420 19.45 -24.59 3.31
CA SER A 420 18.35 -25.18 2.55
C SER A 420 17.02 -24.57 2.97
N VAL A 421 16.16 -24.31 1.99
CA VAL A 421 14.79 -23.84 2.20
C VAL A 421 13.84 -25.02 2.00
N GLU A 422 12.87 -25.18 2.90
CA GLU A 422 11.86 -26.23 2.77
C GLU A 422 10.97 -25.98 1.54
N SER A 423 10.59 -27.05 0.84
CA SER A 423 9.73 -26.96 -0.33
C SER A 423 8.28 -27.26 0.05
N ALA A 424 7.35 -26.43 -0.40
CA ALA A 424 5.93 -26.62 -0.19
C ALA A 424 5.20 -26.80 -1.52
N SER A 425 4.68 -28.00 -1.76
CA SER A 425 3.85 -28.33 -2.93
C SER A 425 2.37 -27.98 -2.73
N ASP A 426 1.91 -27.90 -1.47
CA ASP A 426 0.53 -27.53 -1.13
C ASP A 426 0.50 -26.45 -0.04
N ILE A 427 0.80 -25.21 -0.45
CA ILE A 427 0.70 -24.03 0.41
C ILE A 427 -0.72 -23.88 0.98
N LYS A 428 -1.76 -24.28 0.24
CA LYS A 428 -3.15 -24.14 0.69
C LYS A 428 -3.38 -24.93 1.99
N SER A 429 -2.94 -26.19 2.04
CA SER A 429 -3.08 -27.00 3.26
C SER A 429 -2.31 -26.40 4.45
N ILE A 430 -1.12 -25.84 4.20
CA ILE A 430 -0.33 -25.16 5.24
C ILE A 430 -1.08 -23.93 5.77
N LEU A 431 -1.61 -23.09 4.87
CA LEU A 431 -2.39 -21.90 5.25
C LEU A 431 -3.66 -22.26 6.04
N GLU A 432 -4.31 -23.37 5.71
CA GLU A 432 -5.52 -23.84 6.39
C GLU A 432 -5.25 -24.43 7.78
N SER A 433 -4.02 -24.85 8.08
CA SER A 433 -3.65 -25.52 9.34
C SER A 433 -2.83 -24.66 10.30
N HIS A 434 -2.33 -23.50 9.85
CA HIS A 434 -1.43 -22.65 10.62
C HIS A 434 -1.97 -21.23 10.78
N ILE A 435 -1.97 -20.74 12.02
CA ILE A 435 -2.37 -19.37 12.37
C ILE A 435 -1.15 -18.45 12.53
N GLU A 436 0.04 -19.00 12.81
CA GLU A 436 1.24 -18.22 13.11
C GLU A 436 2.03 -17.82 11.85
N ASN A 437 3.05 -16.98 12.04
CA ASN A 437 3.96 -16.62 10.97
C ASN A 437 4.68 -17.86 10.45
N LEU A 438 4.60 -18.09 9.14
CA LEU A 438 5.25 -19.23 8.49
C LEU A 438 6.69 -18.88 8.10
N PRO A 439 7.58 -19.90 8.03
CA PRO A 439 8.89 -19.71 7.43
C PRO A 439 8.78 -19.47 5.92
N VAL A 440 9.90 -19.12 5.31
CA VAL A 440 10.01 -19.05 3.85
C VAL A 440 9.96 -20.46 3.28
N TYR A 441 9.12 -20.67 2.27
CA TYR A 441 9.09 -21.92 1.50
C TYR A 441 9.52 -21.68 0.06
N ALA A 442 10.21 -22.65 -0.53
CA ALA A 442 10.31 -22.78 -1.97
C ALA A 442 9.01 -23.38 -2.52
N LEU A 443 8.48 -22.80 -3.59
CA LEU A 443 7.30 -23.27 -4.29
C LEU A 443 7.73 -24.27 -5.37
N SER A 444 7.29 -25.53 -5.23
CA SER A 444 7.57 -26.63 -6.16
C SER A 444 6.42 -26.97 -7.06
#